data_AF-A0A256HXV0-F1
#
_entry.id   AF-A0A256HXV0-F1
#
_cell.length_a   1.000
_cell.length_b   1.000
_cell.length_c   1.000
_cell.angle_alpha   90.00
_cell.angle_beta   90.00
_cell.angle_gamma   90.00
#
_symmetry.space_group_name_H-M   'P 1'
#
loop_
_entity.id
_entity.type
_entity.pdbx_description
1 polymer ?
#
loop_
_entity_poly.entity_id
_entity_poly.type
_entity_poly.pdbx_seq_one_letter_code
_entity_poly.pdbx_strand_id
1 'polypeptide(L)'
;MSEPEFDESVVKADKRSKAVALIVAIAAFLVVRELVVDVQFASIVAATAGVGVRLYVPYHASVRVPESDRKSLSDHPTVGAYHHGAAGIGLVVLSVIAVAAFAFTQGFVTSVGVGIIAGVVAYVVLSSTLPAG
;
A
#
# COMPACT_ATOMS: atom_id res chain seq x y z
N MET A 1 -35.36 -2.42 -3.15
CA MET A 1 -34.41 -2.10 -2.07
C MET A 1 -33.20 -1.49 -2.73
N SER A 2 -32.87 -0.23 -2.42
CA SER A 2 -31.63 0.39 -2.88
C SER A 2 -30.46 -0.30 -2.19
N GLU A 3 -29.46 -0.74 -2.94
CA GLU A 3 -28.22 -1.29 -2.37
C GLU A 3 -27.66 -0.30 -1.34
N PRO A 4 -27.21 -0.75 -0.16
CA PRO A 4 -26.58 0.18 0.78
C PRO A 4 -25.31 0.71 0.11
N GLU A 5 -25.25 2.00 -0.17
CA GLU A 5 -24.08 2.64 -0.76
C GLU A 5 -22.92 2.56 0.24
N PHE A 6 -21.67 2.46 -0.25
CA PHE A 6 -20.50 2.56 0.64
C PHE A 6 -20.56 3.87 1.42
N ASP A 7 -20.06 3.85 2.67
CA ASP A 7 -20.01 5.06 3.48
C ASP A 7 -19.26 6.19 2.74
N GLU A 8 -19.82 7.39 2.75
CA GLU A 8 -19.31 8.55 2.01
C GLU A 8 -17.84 8.86 2.38
N SER A 9 -17.45 8.57 3.62
CA SER A 9 -16.08 8.75 4.10
C SER A 9 -15.08 7.87 3.35
N VAL A 10 -15.46 6.63 3.02
CA VAL A 10 -14.65 5.67 2.26
C VAL A 10 -14.52 6.11 0.81
N VAL A 11 -15.62 6.53 0.18
CA VAL A 11 -15.63 7.05 -1.20
C VAL A 11 -14.75 8.30 -1.31
N LYS A 12 -14.84 9.21 -0.33
CA LYS A 12 -14.01 10.42 -0.27
C LYS A 12 -12.54 10.08 -0.04
N ALA A 13 -12.25 9.09 0.80
CA ALA A 13 -10.90 8.59 1.03
C ALA A 13 -10.30 7.99 -0.24
N ASP A 14 -11.05 7.18 -1.01
CA ASP A 14 -10.60 6.65 -2.30
C ASP A 14 -10.22 7.77 -3.27
N LYS A 15 -11.08 8.77 -3.45
CA LYS A 15 -10.81 9.91 -4.34
C LYS A 15 -9.55 10.68 -3.92
N ARG A 16 -9.37 10.91 -2.61
CA ARG A 16 -8.20 11.60 -2.06
C ARG A 16 -6.93 10.76 -2.13
N SER A 17 -7.06 9.43 -2.02
CA SER A 17 -5.93 8.49 -2.05
C SER A 17 -5.10 8.65 -3.31
N LYS A 18 -5.71 9.00 -4.45
CA LYS A 18 -5.01 9.23 -5.72
C LYS A 18 -3.98 10.37 -5.62
N ALA A 19 -4.39 11.49 -5.04
CA ALA A 19 -3.52 12.64 -4.84
C ALA A 19 -2.44 12.35 -3.79
N VAL A 20 -2.82 11.72 -2.67
CA VAL A 20 -1.88 11.36 -1.59
C VAL A 20 -0.84 10.36 -2.10
N ALA A 21 -1.26 9.32 -2.81
CA ALA A 21 -0.37 8.32 -3.41
C ALA A 21 0.61 8.95 -4.41
N LEU A 22 0.16 9.90 -5.23
CA LEU A 22 1.02 10.63 -6.16
C LEU A 22 2.08 11.44 -5.42
N ILE A 23 1.68 12.19 -4.39
CA ILE A 23 2.62 12.98 -3.57
C ILE A 23 3.64 12.06 -2.90
N VAL A 24 3.19 10.93 -2.33
CA VAL A 24 4.08 9.96 -1.69
C VAL A 24 5.05 9.34 -2.70
N ALA A 25 4.58 8.97 -3.90
CA ALA A 25 5.45 8.43 -4.95
C ALA A 25 6.51 9.44 -5.38
N ILE A 26 6.14 10.71 -5.59
CA ILE A 26 7.10 11.77 -5.93
C ILE A 26 8.13 11.95 -4.81
N ALA A 27 7.68 12.08 -3.56
CA ALA A 27 8.56 12.24 -2.41
C ALA A 27 9.51 11.04 -2.25
N ALA A 28 8.98 9.81 -2.32
CA ALA A 28 9.77 8.59 -2.24
C ALA A 28 10.80 8.51 -3.37
N PHE A 29 10.42 8.85 -4.61
CA PHE A 29 11.35 8.86 -5.73
C PHE A 29 12.51 9.83 -5.49
N LEU A 30 12.21 11.07 -5.09
CA LEU A 30 13.24 12.09 -4.86
C LEU A 30 14.20 11.69 -3.74
N VAL A 31 13.67 11.18 -2.63
CA VAL A 31 14.49 10.73 -1.49
C VAL A 31 15.35 9.52 -1.86
N VAL A 32 14.74 8.48 -2.46
CA VAL A 32 15.46 7.24 -2.78
C VAL A 32 16.49 7.48 -3.88
N ARG A 33 16.17 8.27 -4.90
CA ARG A 33 17.13 8.61 -5.96
C ARG A 33 18.41 9.23 -5.39
N GLU A 34 18.29 10.10 -4.39
CA GLU A 34 19.46 10.72 -3.74
C GLU A 34 20.28 9.69 -2.94
N LEU A 35 19.62 8.71 -2.31
CA LEU A 35 20.28 7.72 -1.45
C LEU A 35 21.03 6.62 -2.22
N VAL A 36 20.49 6.17 -3.35
CA VAL A 36 21.02 4.99 -4.05
C VAL A 36 21.51 5.24 -5.47
N VAL A 37 21.29 6.43 -6.04
CA VAL A 37 21.77 6.87 -7.38
C VAL A 37 21.32 5.99 -8.55
N ASP A 38 20.54 4.93 -8.29
CA ASP A 38 19.89 4.08 -9.28
C ASP A 38 18.44 4.55 -9.52
N VAL A 39 18.21 5.13 -10.69
CA VAL A 39 16.91 5.70 -11.08
C VAL A 39 15.84 4.62 -11.27
N GLN A 40 16.21 3.45 -11.80
CA GLN A 40 15.26 2.37 -12.02
C GLN A 40 14.77 1.81 -10.68
N PHE A 41 15.69 1.55 -9.76
CA PHE A 41 15.37 1.12 -8.41
C PHE A 41 14.52 2.15 -7.67
N ALA A 42 14.91 3.42 -7.70
CA ALA A 42 14.15 4.50 -7.06
C ALA A 42 12.71 4.59 -7.62
N SER A 43 12.54 4.41 -8.93
CA SER A 43 11.22 4.41 -9.59
C SER A 43 10.34 3.25 -9.12
N ILE A 44 10.89 2.04 -9.00
CA ILE A 44 10.16 0.86 -8.54
C ILE A 44 9.73 1.03 -7.08
N VAL A 45 10.64 1.48 -6.21
CA VAL A 45 10.33 1.73 -4.79
C VAL A 45 9.25 2.80 -4.65
N ALA A 46 9.36 3.89 -5.41
CA ALA A 46 8.38 4.97 -5.40
C ALA A 46 6.98 4.50 -5.86
N ALA A 47 6.93 3.74 -6.96
CA ALA A 47 5.69 3.21 -7.49
C ALA A 47 5.02 2.23 -6.49
N THR A 48 5.79 1.31 -5.92
CA THR A 48 5.28 0.35 -4.92
C THR A 48 4.77 1.05 -3.67
N ALA A 49 5.49 2.05 -3.15
CA ALA A 49 5.03 2.85 -2.02
C ALA A 49 3.72 3.61 -2.34
N GLY A 50 3.63 4.22 -3.53
CA GLY A 50 2.41 4.91 -3.99
C GLY A 50 1.21 3.97 -4.10
N VAL A 51 1.40 2.77 -4.66
CA VAL A 51 0.34 1.74 -4.70
C VAL A 51 -0.05 1.32 -3.29
N GLY A 52 0.91 1.11 -2.39
CA GLY A 52 0.65 0.78 -0.99
C GLY A 52 -0.25 1.79 -0.30
N VAL A 53 0.03 3.08 -0.48
CA VAL A 53 -0.80 4.18 0.03
C VAL A 53 -2.21 4.18 -0.57
N ARG A 54 -2.33 3.93 -1.87
CA ARG A 54 -3.63 3.87 -2.56
C ARG A 54 -4.53 2.76 -2.02
N LEU A 55 -3.95 1.64 -1.59
CA LEU A 55 -4.68 0.54 -0.96
C LEU A 55 -4.99 0.83 0.51
N TYR A 56 -4.03 1.39 1.25
CA TYR A 56 -4.16 1.60 2.69
C TYR A 56 -5.14 2.72 3.06
N VAL A 57 -5.16 3.83 2.32
CA VAL A 57 -5.99 4.99 2.66
C VAL A 57 -7.51 4.68 2.70
N PRO A 58 -8.13 4.10 1.66
CA PRO A 58 -9.55 3.74 1.71
C PRO A 58 -9.81 2.62 2.74
N TYR A 59 -8.89 1.67 2.90
CA TYR A 59 -8.96 0.67 3.97
C TYR A 59 -9.03 1.31 5.36
N HIS A 60 -8.15 2.27 5.64
CA HIS A 60 -8.09 2.96 6.92
C HIS A 60 -9.35 3.78 7.20
N ALA A 61 -10.02 4.28 6.16
CA ALA A 61 -11.33 4.90 6.30
C ALA A 61 -12.42 3.86 6.60
N SER A 62 -12.42 2.72 5.92
CA SER A 62 -13.41 1.65 6.12
C SER A 62 -13.39 1.09 7.55
N VAL A 63 -12.20 0.84 8.10
CA VAL A 63 -12.09 0.32 9.49
C VAL A 63 -12.55 1.32 10.56
N ARG A 64 -12.74 2.61 10.21
CA ARG A 64 -13.33 3.61 11.11
C ARG A 64 -14.85 3.61 11.09
N VAL A 65 -15.47 3.00 10.09
CA VAL A 65 -16.92 2.78 10.06
C VAL A 65 -17.24 1.70 11.11
N PRO A 66 -18.29 1.89 11.94
CA PRO A 66 -18.75 0.88 12.89
C PRO A 66 -18.97 -0.47 12.21
N GLU A 67 -18.63 -1.58 12.87
CA GLU A 67 -18.70 -2.91 12.26
C GLU A 67 -20.10 -3.31 11.78
N SER A 68 -21.16 -2.83 12.43
CA SER A 68 -22.54 -3.09 12.01
C SER A 68 -22.88 -2.51 10.63
N ASP A 69 -22.19 -1.45 10.25
CA ASP A 69 -22.48 -0.65 9.06
C ASP A 69 -21.35 -0.77 8.01
N ARG A 70 -20.26 -1.46 8.36
CA ARG A 70 -19.08 -1.62 7.52
C ARG A 70 -19.36 -2.65 6.43
N LYS A 71 -19.22 -2.20 5.18
CA LYS A 71 -19.11 -3.09 4.02
C LYS A 71 -17.66 -3.40 3.73
N SER A 72 -17.37 -4.63 3.32
CA SER A 72 -16.00 -4.95 2.93
C SER A 72 -15.67 -4.27 1.61
N LEU A 73 -14.45 -3.75 1.49
CA LEU A 73 -13.92 -3.21 0.24
C LEU A 73 -13.90 -4.25 -0.87
N SER A 74 -13.80 -5.55 -0.56
CA SER A 74 -13.89 -6.62 -1.56
C SER A 74 -15.28 -6.75 -2.20
N ASP A 75 -16.31 -6.17 -1.58
CA ASP A 75 -17.67 -6.18 -2.13
C ASP A 75 -17.84 -5.11 -3.23
N HIS A 76 -16.88 -4.19 -3.38
CA HIS A 76 -16.92 -3.20 -4.44
C HIS A 76 -16.54 -3.86 -5.79
N PRO A 77 -17.39 -3.77 -6.84
CA PRO A 77 -17.24 -4.56 -8.07
C PRO A 77 -15.96 -4.26 -8.87
N THR A 78 -15.32 -3.12 -8.63
CA THR A 78 -14.07 -2.72 -9.28
C THR A 78 -12.82 -2.98 -8.44
N VAL A 79 -12.97 -3.63 -7.27
CA VAL A 79 -11.91 -3.85 -6.29
C VAL A 79 -11.63 -5.36 -6.17
N GLY A 80 -10.38 -5.73 -5.92
CA GLY A 80 -9.99 -7.14 -5.88
C GLY A 80 -10.37 -7.84 -4.58
N ALA A 81 -10.52 -9.16 -4.62
CA ALA A 81 -10.80 -9.99 -3.45
C ALA A 81 -9.50 -10.31 -2.68
N TYR A 82 -8.93 -9.32 -1.99
CA TYR A 82 -7.77 -9.48 -1.13
C TYR A 82 -7.84 -8.54 0.09
N HIS A 83 -6.94 -8.75 1.07
CA HIS A 83 -6.92 -7.91 2.26
C HIS A 83 -6.23 -6.56 1.99
N HIS A 84 -7.00 -5.53 1.63
CA HIS A 84 -6.51 -4.20 1.23
C HIS A 84 -5.56 -3.54 2.22
N GLY A 85 -5.85 -3.60 3.52
CA GLY A 85 -4.98 -3.05 4.57
C GLY A 85 -3.61 -3.72 4.62
N ALA A 86 -3.60 -5.06 4.73
CA ALA A 86 -2.40 -5.88 4.70
C ALA A 86 -1.61 -5.69 3.41
N ALA A 87 -2.27 -5.62 2.24
CA ALA A 87 -1.61 -5.37 0.96
C ALA A 87 -0.96 -3.97 0.92
N GLY A 88 -1.69 -2.95 1.38
CA GLY A 88 -1.19 -1.57 1.45
C GLY A 88 0.04 -1.45 2.34
N ILE A 89 -0.02 -1.96 3.57
CA ILE A 89 1.10 -1.94 4.51
C ILE A 89 2.26 -2.81 4.01
N GLY A 90 1.97 -4.01 3.49
CA GLY A 90 2.99 -4.92 2.97
C GLY A 90 3.82 -4.30 1.85
N LEU A 91 3.18 -3.54 0.95
CA LEU A 91 3.88 -2.79 -0.10
C LEU A 91 4.77 -1.67 0.46
N VAL A 92 4.32 -0.95 1.50
CA VAL A 92 5.15 0.07 2.15
C VAL A 92 6.35 -0.56 2.86
N VAL A 93 6.14 -1.68 3.58
CA VAL A 93 7.22 -2.43 4.22
C VAL A 93 8.23 -2.92 3.19
N LEU A 94 7.76 -3.50 2.08
CA LEU A 94 8.60 -3.90 0.95
C LEU A 94 9.48 -2.75 0.47
N SER A 95 8.88 -1.57 0.21
CA SER A 95 9.61 -0.41 -0.28
C SER A 95 10.71 0.02 0.68
N VAL A 96 10.42 0.09 1.98
CA VAL A 96 11.40 0.49 3.01
C VAL A 96 12.54 -0.53 3.13
N ILE A 97 12.21 -1.81 3.20
CA ILE A 97 13.21 -2.88 3.37
C ILE A 97 14.06 -3.03 2.12
N ALA A 98 13.49 -2.88 0.92
CA ALA A 98 14.26 -2.88 -0.32
C ALA A 98 15.32 -1.77 -0.31
N VAL A 99 14.96 -0.53 0.06
CA VAL A 99 15.91 0.59 0.13
C VAL A 99 17.01 0.32 1.15
N ALA A 100 16.64 -0.16 2.34
CA ALA A 100 17.61 -0.53 3.36
C ALA A 100 18.58 -1.60 2.85
N ALA A 101 18.07 -2.67 2.22
CA ALA A 101 18.89 -3.73 1.64
C ALA A 101 19.82 -3.20 0.54
N PHE A 102 19.35 -2.28 -0.30
CA PHE A 102 20.19 -1.68 -1.35
C PHE A 102 21.31 -0.84 -0.75
N ALA A 103 21.04 -0.08 0.31
CA ALA A 103 22.07 0.73 0.98
C ALA A 103 23.27 -0.12 1.44
N PHE A 104 23.05 -1.36 1.89
CA PHE A 104 24.12 -2.26 2.33
C PHE A 104 24.71 -3.15 1.23
N THR A 105 23.90 -3.58 0.27
CA THR A 105 24.33 -4.58 -0.73
C THR A 105 24.72 -3.97 -2.07
N GLN A 106 24.20 -2.79 -2.39
CA GLN A 106 24.29 -2.13 -3.70
C GLN A 106 23.83 -3.02 -4.87
N GLY A 107 23.11 -4.11 -4.57
CA GLY A 107 22.69 -5.11 -5.54
C GLY A 107 21.20 -4.99 -5.83
N PHE A 108 20.85 -4.59 -7.06
CA PHE A 108 19.45 -4.41 -7.48
C PHE A 108 18.59 -5.66 -7.23
N VAL A 109 18.99 -6.81 -7.78
CA VAL A 109 18.20 -8.05 -7.72
C VAL A 109 18.05 -8.53 -6.27
N THR A 110 19.14 -8.51 -5.51
CA THR A 110 19.14 -8.91 -4.09
C THR A 110 18.21 -8.04 -3.28
N SER A 111 18.28 -6.71 -3.45
CA SER A 111 17.50 -5.76 -2.67
C SER A 111 16.01 -5.84 -2.97
N VAL A 112 15.65 -5.97 -4.25
CA VAL A 112 14.27 -6.21 -4.68
C VAL A 112 13.76 -7.54 -4.10
N GLY A 113 14.55 -8.61 -4.17
CA GLY A 113 14.19 -9.92 -3.61
C GLY A 113 13.92 -9.87 -2.11
N VAL A 114 14.82 -9.24 -1.33
CA VAL A 114 14.66 -9.06 0.11
C VAL A 114 13.42 -8.23 0.44
N GLY A 115 13.17 -7.14 -0.29
CA GLY A 115 11.97 -6.34 -0.14
C GLY A 115 10.69 -7.14 -0.39
N ILE A 116 10.64 -7.92 -1.49
CA ILE A 116 9.48 -8.76 -1.83
C ILE A 116 9.20 -9.77 -0.72
N ILE A 117 10.22 -10.48 -0.24
CA ILE A 117 10.07 -11.45 0.86
C ILE A 117 9.51 -10.76 2.10
N ALA A 118 10.07 -9.61 2.50
CA ALA A 118 9.60 -8.86 3.66
C ALA A 118 8.14 -8.39 3.49
N GLY A 119 7.77 -7.89 2.31
CA GLY A 119 6.40 -7.48 2.00
C GLY A 119 5.40 -8.62 2.04
N VAL A 120 5.76 -9.80 1.52
CA VAL A 120 4.92 -11.01 1.57
C VAL A 120 4.74 -11.49 3.01
N VAL A 121 5.82 -11.53 3.80
CA VAL A 121 5.74 -11.89 5.22
C VAL A 121 4.83 -10.91 5.97
N ALA A 122 5.01 -9.60 5.75
CA ALA A 122 4.15 -8.58 6.33
C ALA A 122 2.68 -8.77 5.92
N TYR A 123 2.41 -9.04 4.64
CA TYR A 123 1.05 -9.30 4.15
C TYR A 123 0.40 -10.50 4.85
N VAL A 124 1.10 -11.63 4.94
CA VAL A 124 0.56 -12.86 5.54
C VAL A 124 0.27 -12.67 7.03
N VAL A 125 1.16 -12.01 7.76
CA VAL A 125 0.96 -11.72 9.18
C VAL A 125 -0.21 -10.76 9.37
N LEU A 126 -0.24 -9.66 8.60
CA LEU A 126 -1.26 -8.63 8.74
C LEU A 126 -2.64 -9.09 8.27
N SER A 127 -2.74 -9.92 7.24
CA SER A 127 -4.03 -10.41 6.75
C SER A 127 -4.76 -11.30 7.75
N SER A 128 -4.02 -11.91 8.69
CA SER A 128 -4.59 -12.71 9.79
C SER A 128 -4.96 -11.90 11.03
N THR A 129 -4.50 -10.65 11.14
CA THR A 129 -4.62 -9.83 12.36
C THR A 129 -5.43 -8.56 12.18
N LEU A 130 -5.45 -8.01 10.96
CA LEU A 130 -6.20 -6.82 10.64
C LEU A 130 -7.67 -7.16 10.35
N PRO A 131 -8.61 -6.25 10.66
CA PRO A 131 -9.98 -6.40 10.21
C PRO A 131 -10.04 -6.38 8.69
N ALA A 132 -10.91 -7.21 8.10
CA ALA A 132 -11.33 -7.04 6.72
C ALA A 132 -12.04 -5.68 6.61
N GLY A 133 -11.38 -4.73 5.95
CA GLY A 133 -11.95 -3.44 5.61
C GLY A 133 -12.87 -3.55 4.43
#